data_AF-A0A1B9NIW5-F1
#
_entry.id   AF-A0A1B9NIW5-F1
#
_cell.length_a   1.000
_cell.length_b   1.000
_cell.length_c   1.000
_cell.angle_alpha   90.00
_cell.angle_beta   90.00
_cell.angle_gamma   90.00
#
_symmetry.space_group_name_H-M   'P 1'
#
loop_
_entity.id
_entity.type
_entity.pdbx_description
1 polymer ?
#
loop_
_entity_poly.entity_id
_entity_poly.type
_entity_poly.pdbx_seq_one_letter_code
_entity_poly.pdbx_strand_id
1 'polypeptide(L)'
;MHGLGWIVAQAPTPTPTPTVDPELVTPGPMGFAVVALLVLVVVALVFDMLRRVRRVRYREEANEALDAEQRALAEEAEEAEAGDRGDAAQGPRTDDAGSR
;
A
#
# COMPACT_ATOMS: atom_id res chain seq x y z
N MET A 1 25.37 -72.21 18.43
CA MET A 1 24.93 -71.02 17.67
C MET A 1 25.76 -69.82 18.14
N HIS A 2 27.03 -69.73 17.75
CA HIS A 2 27.87 -68.58 18.11
C HIS A 2 27.97 -67.69 16.86
N GLY A 3 27.07 -66.71 16.78
CA GLY A 3 27.13 -65.67 15.78
C GLY A 3 28.31 -64.77 16.08
N LEU A 4 29.46 -65.05 15.45
CA LEU A 4 30.60 -64.16 15.47
C LEU A 4 30.23 -62.93 14.66
N GLY A 5 29.86 -61.87 15.39
CA GLY A 5 29.63 -60.55 14.84
C GLY A 5 30.88 -60.06 14.13
N TRP A 6 30.76 -59.92 12.82
CA TRP A 6 31.72 -59.24 11.96
C TRP A 6 31.78 -57.77 12.38
N ILE A 7 32.83 -57.37 13.10
CA ILE A 7 33.15 -55.96 13.28
C ILE A 7 33.87 -55.51 12.02
N VAL A 8 33.20 -54.69 11.21
CA VAL A 8 33.88 -53.93 10.15
C VAL A 8 34.75 -52.89 10.82
N ALA A 9 36.05 -52.98 10.61
CA ALA A 9 36.94 -51.86 10.88
C ALA A 9 36.60 -50.73 9.88
N GLN A 10 36.00 -49.64 10.37
CA GLN A 10 35.84 -48.42 9.59
C GLN A 10 37.23 -47.82 9.37
N ALA A 11 37.73 -47.91 8.14
CA ALA A 11 38.95 -47.21 7.75
C ALA A 11 38.72 -45.69 7.90
N PRO A 12 39.69 -44.91 8.41
CA PRO A 12 39.55 -43.47 8.49
C PRO A 12 39.32 -42.93 7.07
N THR A 13 38.18 -42.28 6.86
CA THR A 13 37.93 -41.57 5.61
C THR A 13 38.92 -40.40 5.54
N PRO A 14 39.70 -40.26 4.45
CA PRO A 14 40.64 -39.15 4.34
C PRO A 14 39.86 -37.84 4.48
N THR A 15 40.22 -37.03 5.48
CA THR A 15 39.68 -35.69 5.64
C THR A 15 40.14 -34.86 4.45
N PRO A 16 39.22 -34.30 3.63
CA PRO A 16 39.62 -33.45 2.52
C PRO A 16 40.42 -32.27 3.09
N THR A 17 41.65 -32.09 2.59
CA THR A 17 42.44 -30.91 2.93
C THR A 17 41.85 -29.72 2.18
N PRO A 18 41.37 -28.67 2.86
CA PRO A 18 40.84 -27.49 2.18
C PRO A 18 41.94 -26.87 1.32
N THR A 19 41.70 -26.75 0.01
CA THR A 19 42.59 -26.06 -0.93
C THR A 19 42.33 -24.55 -0.98
N VAL A 20 41.22 -24.10 -0.40
CA VAL A 20 40.80 -22.70 -0.28
C VAL A 20 40.48 -22.41 1.19
N ASP A 21 40.89 -21.24 1.68
CA ASP A 21 40.62 -20.80 3.04
C ASP A 21 39.10 -20.70 3.27
N PRO A 22 38.52 -21.33 4.32
CA PRO A 22 37.09 -21.24 4.60
C PRO A 22 36.59 -19.81 4.86
N GLU A 23 37.43 -18.92 5.40
CA GLU A 23 37.08 -17.50 5.61
C GLU A 23 36.93 -16.72 4.29
N LEU A 24 37.41 -17.30 3.18
CA LEU A 24 37.27 -16.73 1.83
C LEU A 24 35.90 -17.03 1.19
N VAL A 25 35.16 -18.04 1.68
CA VAL A 25 33.90 -18.51 1.04
C VAL A 25 32.65 -18.28 1.88
N THR A 26 32.79 -18.09 3.18
CA THR A 26 31.70 -17.60 4.03
C THR A 26 31.88 -16.11 4.29
N PRO A 27 30.88 -15.26 4.01
CA PRO A 27 30.91 -13.89 4.48
C PRO A 27 30.96 -13.95 6.01
N GLY A 28 32.15 -13.73 6.59
CA GLY A 28 32.37 -13.77 8.03
C GLY A 28 31.51 -12.74 8.77
N PRO A 29 31.78 -12.48 10.07
CA PRO A 29 30.94 -11.58 10.88
C PRO A 29 30.67 -10.21 10.24
N MET A 30 31.65 -9.67 9.51
CA MET A 30 31.50 -8.42 8.75
C MET A 30 30.51 -8.54 7.59
N GLY A 31 30.54 -9.63 6.83
CA GLY A 31 29.60 -9.85 5.73
C GLY A 31 28.18 -10.09 6.23
N PHE A 32 28.01 -10.77 7.36
CA PHE A 32 26.71 -10.88 8.03
C PHE A 32 26.16 -9.51 8.46
N ALA A 33 27.02 -8.64 9.02
CA ALA A 33 26.63 -7.29 9.40
C ALA A 33 26.16 -6.45 8.19
N VAL A 34 26.81 -6.59 7.03
CA VAL A 34 26.39 -5.94 5.78
C VAL A 34 25.01 -6.42 5.34
N VAL A 35 24.74 -7.73 5.39
CA VAL A 35 23.42 -8.28 5.05
C VAL A 35 22.36 -7.83 6.04
N ALA A 36 22.66 -7.83 7.34
CA ALA A 36 21.75 -7.32 8.37
C ALA A 36 21.39 -5.85 8.13
N LEU A 37 22.37 -5.02 7.76
CA LEU A 37 22.13 -3.63 7.38
C LEU A 37 21.27 -3.51 6.13
N LEU A 38 21.52 -4.33 5.10
CA LEU A 38 20.71 -4.35 3.88
C LEU A 38 19.25 -4.69 4.17
N VAL A 39 19.00 -5.67 5.03
CA VAL A 39 17.64 -6.02 5.48
C VAL A 39 16.99 -4.83 6.20
N LEU A 40 17.72 -4.13 7.09
CA LEU A 40 17.20 -2.92 7.75
C LEU A 40 16.82 -1.82 6.75
N VAL A 41 17.64 -1.61 5.72
CA VAL A 41 17.35 -0.64 4.65
C VAL A 41 16.09 -1.04 3.89
N VAL A 42 15.94 -2.31 3.52
CA VAL A 42 14.75 -2.83 2.84
C VAL A 42 13.50 -2.67 3.71
N VAL A 43 13.59 -3.02 5.00
CA VAL A 43 12.48 -2.85 5.95
C VAL A 43 12.13 -1.36 6.10
N ALA A 44 13.11 -0.48 6.23
CA ALA A 44 12.89 0.96 6.29
C ALA A 44 12.23 1.50 5.03
N LEU A 45 12.61 1.01 3.84
CA LEU A 45 11.96 1.33 2.57
C LEU A 45 10.50 0.87 2.52
N VAL A 46 10.20 -0.33 3.03
CA VAL A 46 8.82 -0.80 3.14
C VAL A 46 8.02 0.10 4.08
N PHE A 47 8.56 0.44 5.26
CA PHE A 47 7.91 1.36 6.18
C PHE A 47 7.73 2.77 5.59
N ASP A 48 8.73 3.27 4.86
CA ASP A 48 8.63 4.55 4.14
C ASP A 48 7.51 4.50 3.11
N MET A 49 7.44 3.45 2.31
CA MET A 49 6.39 3.27 1.32
C MET A 49 5.00 3.18 1.96
N LEU A 50 4.85 2.43 3.06
CA LEU A 50 3.59 2.33 3.80
C LEU A 50 3.19 3.67 4.43
N ARG A 51 4.15 4.40 5.01
CA ARG A 51 3.94 5.74 5.58
C ARG A 51 3.55 6.74 4.50
N ARG A 52 4.21 6.67 3.34
CA ARG A 52 3.95 7.51 2.17
C ARG A 52 2.54 7.27 1.64
N VAL A 53 2.13 6.01 1.44
CA VAL A 53 0.78 5.66 0.99
C VAL A 53 -0.26 6.20 1.98
N ARG A 54 -0.10 5.95 3.29
CA ARG A 54 -1.02 6.51 4.30
C ARG A 54 -1.08 8.03 4.21
N ARG A 55 0.06 8.71 4.12
CA ARG A 55 0.13 10.17 4.06
C ARG A 55 -0.54 10.75 2.80
N VAL A 56 -0.48 10.06 1.66
CA VAL A 56 -1.12 10.51 0.41
C VAL A 56 -2.63 10.25 0.45
N ARG A 57 -3.08 9.09 0.93
CA ARG A 57 -4.50 8.70 0.93
C ARG A 57 -5.38 9.60 1.81
N TYR A 58 -4.87 10.11 2.93
CA TYR A 58 -5.59 11.11 3.74
C TYR A 58 -5.96 12.39 2.97
N ARG A 59 -5.16 12.76 1.94
CA ARG A 59 -5.47 13.94 1.13
C ARG A 59 -6.56 13.66 0.11
N GLU A 60 -6.66 12.43 -0.38
CA GLU A 60 -7.67 12.04 -1.35
C GLU A 60 -9.04 11.97 -0.69
N GLU A 61 -9.17 11.31 0.47
CA GLU A 61 -10.45 11.24 1.20
C GLU A 61 -10.94 12.62 1.65
N ALA A 62 -10.03 13.50 2.08
CA ALA A 62 -10.36 14.89 2.43
C ALA A 62 -10.77 15.74 1.20
N ASN A 63 -10.06 15.58 0.08
CA ASN A 63 -10.42 16.27 -1.15
C ASN A 63 -11.73 15.74 -1.74
N GLU A 64 -12.00 14.45 -1.63
CA GLU A 64 -13.21 13.81 -2.16
C GLU A 64 -14.46 14.26 -1.40
N ALA A 65 -14.36 14.46 -0.08
CA ALA A 65 -15.41 15.08 0.72
C ALA A 65 -15.68 16.54 0.29
N LEU A 66 -14.63 17.35 0.08
CA LEU A 66 -14.76 18.73 -0.39
C LEU A 66 -15.29 18.83 -1.83
N ASP A 67 -14.93 17.87 -2.69
CA ASP A 67 -15.43 17.76 -4.06
C ASP A 67 -16.93 17.40 -4.06
N ALA A 68 -17.35 16.51 -3.17
CA ALA A 68 -18.75 16.12 -3.02
C ALA A 68 -19.62 17.29 -2.51
N GLU A 69 -19.14 18.03 -1.52
CA GLU A 69 -19.83 19.23 -1.03
C GLU A 69 -19.95 20.31 -2.11
N GLN A 70 -18.88 20.55 -2.89
CA GLN A 70 -18.91 21.52 -4.00
C GLN A 70 -19.88 21.11 -5.11
N ARG A 71 -19.98 19.81 -5.41
CA ARG A 71 -20.95 19.30 -6.40
C ARG A 71 -22.38 19.47 -5.90
N ALA A 72 -22.65 19.15 -4.64
CA ALA A 72 -23.98 19.36 -4.05
C ALA A 72 -24.39 20.84 -4.09
N LEU A 73 -23.48 21.76 -3.75
CA LEU A 73 -23.74 23.20 -3.84
C LEU A 73 -23.96 23.69 -5.28
N ALA A 74 -23.24 23.11 -6.25
CA ALA A 74 -23.42 23.43 -7.67
C ALA A 74 -24.76 22.91 -8.21
N GLU A 75 -25.17 21.71 -7.81
CA GLU A 75 -26.48 21.12 -8.16
C GLU A 75 -27.63 21.94 -7.57
N GLU A 76 -27.55 22.35 -6.29
CA GLU A 76 -28.54 23.22 -5.65
C GLU A 76 -28.64 24.59 -6.35
N ALA A 77 -27.51 25.15 -6.78
CA ALA A 77 -27.49 26.42 -7.52
C ALA A 77 -28.12 26.28 -8.91
N GLU A 78 -27.86 25.19 -9.64
CA GLU A 78 -28.51 24.92 -10.94
C GLU A 78 -30.02 24.70 -10.78
N GLU A 79 -30.46 23.98 -9.74
CA GLU A 79 -31.90 23.79 -9.44
C GLU A 79 -32.59 25.11 -9.11
N ALA A 80 -31.94 25.98 -8.33
CA ALA A 80 -32.47 27.31 -8.03
C ALA A 80 -32.60 28.18 -9.29
N GLU A 81 -31.60 28.17 -10.18
CA GLU A 81 -31.64 28.89 -11.46
C GLU A 81 -32.67 28.32 -12.45
N ALA A 82 -32.90 27.00 -12.41
CA ALA A 82 -33.91 26.34 -13.23
C ALA A 82 -35.32 26.66 -12.71
N GLY A 83 -35.51 26.68 -11.38
CA GLY A 83 -36.75 27.08 -10.73
C GLY A 83 -37.13 28.53 -11.00
N ASP A 84 -36.18 29.46 -10.90
CA ASP A 84 -36.40 30.88 -11.19
C ASP A 84 -36.78 31.13 -12.66
N ARG A 85 -36.11 30.46 -13.60
CA ARG A 85 -36.51 30.49 -15.02
C ARG A 85 -37.89 29.89 -15.27
N GLY A 86 -38.23 28.82 -14.56
CA GLY A 86 -39.54 28.16 -14.64
C GLY A 86 -40.68 29.05 -14.13
N ASP A 87 -40.46 29.75 -13.02
CA ASP A 87 -41.40 30.70 -12.42
C ASP A 87 -41.56 31.96 -13.27
N ALA A 88 -40.46 32.50 -13.81
CA ALA A 88 -40.49 33.63 -14.74
C ALA A 88 -41.23 33.31 -16.06
N ALA A 89 -41.19 32.05 -16.52
CA ALA A 89 -41.97 31.60 -17.69
C ALA A 89 -43.46 31.41 -17.37
N GLN A 90 -43.80 31.22 -16.09
CA GLN A 90 -45.17 31.16 -15.56
C GLN A 90 -45.55 32.52 -14.96
N GLY A 91 -45.33 33.59 -15.72
CA GLY A 91 -45.67 34.95 -15.28
C GLY A 91 -47.13 35.06 -14.77
N PRO A 92 -47.41 36.04 -13.88
CA PRO A 92 -48.63 36.08 -13.09
C PRO A 92 -49.86 35.91 -13.98
N ARG A 93 -50.54 34.76 -13.85
CA ARG A 93 -51.87 34.59 -14.40
C ARG A 93 -52.78 35.45 -13.55
N THR A 94 -52.89 36.73 -13.91
CA THR A 94 -53.88 37.65 -13.34
C THR A 94 -55.24 37.19 -13.83
N ASP A 95 -55.78 36.16 -13.19
CA ASP A 95 -57.18 35.77 -13.25
C ASP A 95 -57.98 36.75 -12.37
N ASP A 96 -57.87 38.05 -12.65
CA ASP A 96 -58.69 39.11 -12.08
C ASP A 96 -59.16 40.01 -13.22
N ALA A 97 -60.25 39.61 -13.88
CA ALA A 97 -61.20 40.53 -14.51
C ALA A 97 -62.29 39.74 -15.24
N GLY A 98 -63.51 39.79 -14.69
CA GLY A 98 -64.73 39.30 -15.30
C GLY A 98 -65.75 38.92 -14.23
N SER A 99 -66.04 39.79 -13.26
CA SER A 99 -67.06 40.85 -13.35
C SER A 99 -68.31 40.44 -14.14
N ARG A 100 -69.37 40.18 -13.36
CA ARG A 100 -70.79 40.58 -13.54
C ARG A 100 -71.52 40.30 -14.85
#